data_AF-A0A023G733-F1
#
_entry.id   AF-A0A023G733-F1
#
_cell.length_a   1.000
_cell.length_b   1.000
_cell.length_c   1.000
_cell.angle_alpha   90.00
_cell.angle_beta   90.00
_cell.angle_gamma   90.00
#
_symmetry.space_group_name_H-M   'P 1'
#
loop_
_entity.id
_entity.type
_entity.pdbx_description
1 polymer ?
#
loop_
_entity_poly.entity_id
_entity_poly.type
_entity_poly.pdbx_seq_one_letter_code
_entity_poly.pdbx_strand_id
1 'polypeptide(L)'
;MPRSKRNRQVSLTRTKKKGLERKQDLIQEVREAFDKYDKVFVYSVSNMRNTKLKDVRQEWKDSRFYFGKNKVMAVALGRFIDEDHRENLHKVSERLRGQCGLFFTNAPKDKVLQWFGEYQDADYARAGFRATQRVLLDQGPLPQFQHSLEPHLRRLGLPTTLQKGVVALLKDHEVCKEGEVLKPEQASILKLLGIKMATFKITMEFLWNADGSCEVLCESTNEFGKKNRSLRGRKRQKLGHDDSGDDDNDEEGSDDGDEDLDSAGEESDDSHDSLDAENVVAH
;
A
#
# COMPACT_ATOMS: atom_id res chain seq x y z
N MET A 1 -41.23 -10.78 -18.25
CA MET A 1 -41.11 -9.53 -17.45
C MET A 1 -39.63 -9.24 -17.25
N PRO A 2 -39.13 -8.01 -17.51
CA PRO A 2 -37.75 -7.64 -17.19
C PRO A 2 -37.51 -7.80 -15.68
N ARG A 3 -36.42 -8.46 -15.28
CA ARG A 3 -36.07 -8.62 -13.86
C ARG A 3 -35.91 -7.23 -13.22
N SER A 4 -36.49 -7.03 -12.03
CA SER A 4 -36.28 -5.81 -11.23
C SER A 4 -34.78 -5.58 -11.04
N LYS A 5 -34.23 -4.58 -11.72
CA LYS A 5 -32.84 -4.14 -11.58
C LYS A 5 -32.84 -2.88 -10.72
N ARG A 6 -32.03 -2.87 -9.65
CA ARG A 6 -31.81 -1.68 -8.84
C ARG A 6 -31.22 -0.57 -9.72
N ASN A 7 -31.70 0.66 -9.54
CA ASN A 7 -31.18 1.81 -10.27
C ASN A 7 -29.69 1.98 -9.95
N ARG A 8 -28.83 1.97 -10.97
CA ARG A 8 -27.40 2.18 -10.81
C ARG A 8 -27.11 3.66 -10.95
N GLN A 9 -26.75 4.31 -9.84
CA GLN A 9 -26.31 5.71 -9.87
C GLN A 9 -25.05 5.82 -10.75
N VAL A 10 -25.13 6.61 -11.83
CA VAL A 10 -24.01 6.84 -12.75
C VAL A 10 -23.32 8.13 -12.32
N SER A 11 -22.05 8.03 -11.90
CA SER A 11 -21.22 9.21 -11.65
C SER A 11 -20.70 9.80 -12.96
N LEU A 12 -20.67 11.13 -13.06
CA LEU A 12 -20.12 11.86 -14.21
C LEU A 12 -18.62 12.17 -14.06
N THR A 13 -17.91 11.42 -13.21
CA THR A 13 -16.47 11.59 -12.97
C THR A 13 -15.67 11.35 -14.25
N ARG A 14 -14.60 12.13 -14.46
CA ARG A 14 -13.71 12.01 -15.64
C ARG A 14 -12.77 10.80 -15.58
N THR A 15 -12.65 10.14 -14.43
CA THR A 15 -11.74 9.02 -14.21
C THR A 15 -12.24 7.77 -14.92
N LYS A 16 -11.45 7.25 -15.86
CA LYS A 16 -11.70 5.98 -16.53
C LYS A 16 -11.23 4.82 -15.65
N LYS A 17 -11.92 3.69 -15.72
CA LYS A 17 -11.49 2.47 -15.02
C LYS A 17 -10.14 2.02 -15.58
N LYS A 18 -9.14 1.83 -14.71
CA LYS A 18 -7.88 1.20 -15.08
C LYS A 18 -8.17 -0.28 -15.39
N GLY A 19 -7.94 -0.66 -16.64
CA GLY A 19 -8.37 -1.94 -17.21
C GLY A 19 -7.27 -3.01 -17.25
N LEU A 20 -7.35 -3.86 -18.27
CA LEU A 20 -6.34 -4.86 -18.58
C LEU A 20 -4.98 -4.22 -18.91
N GLU A 21 -4.99 -3.06 -19.58
CA GLU A 21 -3.81 -2.31 -20.03
C GLU A 21 -2.83 -2.05 -18.88
N ARG A 22 -3.29 -1.43 -17.78
CA ARG A 22 -2.42 -1.15 -16.62
C ARG A 22 -1.79 -2.41 -16.01
N LYS A 23 -2.47 -3.57 -16.10
CA LYS A 23 -1.89 -4.85 -15.62
C LYS A 23 -0.81 -5.36 -16.58
N GLN A 24 -0.97 -5.14 -17.88
CA GLN A 24 0.04 -5.47 -18.88
C GLN A 24 1.25 -4.55 -18.75
N ASP A 25 1.02 -3.25 -18.56
CA ASP A 25 2.08 -2.26 -18.30
C ASP A 25 2.90 -2.65 -17.08
N LEU A 26 2.24 -2.98 -15.96
CA LEU A 26 2.91 -3.45 -14.75
C LEU A 26 3.76 -4.71 -14.99
N ILE A 27 3.29 -5.65 -15.81
CA ILE A 27 4.06 -6.85 -16.14
C ILE A 27 5.31 -6.49 -16.95
N GLN A 28 5.16 -5.57 -17.91
CA GLN A 28 6.25 -5.11 -18.76
C GLN A 28 7.30 -4.35 -17.95
N GLU A 29 6.88 -3.40 -17.11
CA GLU A 29 7.76 -2.64 -16.22
C GLU A 29 8.55 -3.55 -15.28
N VAL A 30 7.89 -4.57 -14.70
CA VAL A 30 8.57 -5.53 -13.81
C VAL A 30 9.63 -6.32 -14.58
N ARG A 31 9.35 -6.75 -15.81
CA ARG A 31 10.33 -7.46 -16.66
C ARG A 31 11.52 -6.58 -17.01
N GLU A 32 11.29 -5.33 -17.39
CA GLU A 32 12.36 -4.37 -17.66
C GLU A 32 13.21 -4.08 -16.41
N ALA A 33 12.60 -4.07 -15.22
CA ALA A 33 13.34 -3.93 -13.97
C ALA A 33 14.26 -5.14 -13.69
N PHE A 34 13.87 -6.36 -14.07
CA PHE A 34 14.78 -7.51 -13.98
C PHE A 34 16.03 -7.36 -14.85
N ASP A 35 15.89 -6.69 -15.99
CA ASP A 35 17.02 -6.44 -16.89
C ASP A 35 17.94 -5.32 -16.40
N LYS A 36 17.39 -4.36 -15.64
CA LYS A 36 18.14 -3.21 -15.14
C LYS A 36 18.84 -3.44 -13.80
N TYR A 37 18.33 -4.33 -12.95
CA TYR A 37 18.82 -4.49 -11.58
C TYR A 37 19.36 -5.89 -11.28
N ASP A 38 20.40 -5.93 -10.46
CA ASP A 38 21.09 -7.18 -10.11
C ASP A 38 20.45 -7.92 -8.94
N LYS A 39 19.70 -7.23 -8.09
CA LYS A 39 19.09 -7.81 -6.88
C LYS A 39 17.61 -7.50 -6.80
N VAL A 40 16.86 -8.52 -6.37
CA VAL A 40 15.42 -8.43 -6.15
C VAL A 40 15.08 -8.97 -4.77
N PHE A 41 14.45 -8.12 -3.97
CA PHE A 41 13.93 -8.48 -2.67
C PHE A 41 12.42 -8.67 -2.75
N VAL A 42 11.92 -9.74 -2.11
CA VAL A 42 10.51 -9.83 -1.72
C VAL A 42 10.38 -9.19 -0.35
N TYR A 43 9.54 -8.16 -0.25
CA TYR A 43 9.26 -7.51 1.02
C TYR A 43 7.80 -7.67 1.41
N SER A 44 7.52 -7.72 2.70
CA SER A 44 6.19 -7.58 3.26
C SER A 44 6.02 -6.24 3.96
N VAL A 45 4.80 -5.71 3.93
CA VAL A 45 4.47 -4.43 4.55
C VAL A 45 3.44 -4.63 5.66
N SER A 46 3.78 -4.17 6.87
CA SER A 46 2.86 -4.08 7.99
C SER A 46 2.23 -2.68 8.02
N ASN A 47 0.91 -2.61 8.21
CA ASN A 47 0.14 -1.36 8.30
C ASN A 47 0.36 -0.39 7.12
N MET A 48 0.28 -0.91 5.90
CA MET A 48 0.55 -0.19 4.65
C MET A 48 -0.25 1.11 4.49
N ARG A 49 0.46 2.19 4.10
CA ARG A 49 -0.07 3.50 3.72
C ARG A 49 0.66 4.01 2.49
N ASN A 50 -0.09 4.47 1.49
CA ASN A 50 0.49 4.98 0.24
C ASN A 50 1.42 6.17 0.48
N THR A 51 1.08 7.07 1.40
CA THR A 51 1.94 8.21 1.78
C THR A 51 3.30 7.73 2.29
N LYS A 52 3.30 6.74 3.19
CA LYS A 52 4.54 6.19 3.77
C LYS A 52 5.39 5.45 2.75
N LEU A 53 4.76 4.72 1.82
CA LEU A 53 5.51 4.09 0.74
C LEU A 53 6.07 5.12 -0.26
N LYS A 54 5.37 6.24 -0.49
CA LYS A 54 5.90 7.35 -1.30
C LYS A 54 7.16 7.94 -0.65
N ASP A 55 7.14 8.16 0.66
CA ASP A 55 8.31 8.66 1.40
C ASP A 55 9.51 7.68 1.25
N VAL A 56 9.27 6.37 1.40
CA VAL A 56 10.30 5.34 1.22
C VAL A 56 10.84 5.32 -0.23
N ARG A 57 9.96 5.44 -1.23
CA ARG A 57 10.37 5.52 -2.65
C ARG A 57 11.23 6.75 -2.92
N GLN A 58 10.96 7.86 -2.23
CA GLN A 58 11.73 9.10 -2.39
C GLN A 58 13.13 8.99 -1.78
N GLU A 59 13.32 8.19 -0.73
CA GLU A 59 14.65 7.91 -0.17
C GLU A 59 15.48 7.00 -1.10
N TRP A 60 14.81 6.07 -1.79
CA TRP A 60 15.42 5.05 -2.64
C TRP A 60 15.18 5.29 -4.13
N LYS A 61 15.53 6.47 -4.63
CA LYS A 61 15.27 6.88 -6.04
C LYS A 61 15.96 6.00 -7.09
N ASP A 62 17.14 5.49 -6.75
CA ASP A 62 17.94 4.62 -7.62
C ASP A 62 17.40 3.18 -7.65
N SER A 63 16.36 2.88 -6.86
CA SER A 63 15.75 1.56 -6.73
C SER A 63 14.28 1.63 -7.09
N ARG A 64 13.65 0.48 -7.35
CA ARG A 64 12.25 0.42 -7.79
C ARG A 64 11.41 -0.48 -6.90
N PHE A 65 10.26 0.03 -6.46
CA PHE A 65 9.30 -0.70 -5.64
C PHE A 65 8.03 -0.98 -6.43
N TYR A 66 7.74 -2.26 -6.62
CA TYR A 66 6.48 -2.71 -7.15
C TYR A 66 5.61 -3.24 -6.01
N PHE A 67 4.39 -2.72 -5.95
CA PHE A 67 3.38 -3.13 -4.98
C PHE A 67 2.05 -3.27 -5.71
N GLY A 68 1.79 -4.46 -6.23
CA GLY A 68 0.61 -4.74 -7.04
C GLY A 68 -0.03 -6.07 -6.66
N LYS A 69 -0.97 -6.54 -7.46
CA LYS A 69 -1.61 -7.83 -7.23
C LYS A 69 -0.57 -8.95 -7.36
N ASN A 70 -0.36 -9.73 -6.31
CA ASN A 70 0.65 -10.80 -6.28
C ASN A 70 0.56 -11.76 -7.48
N LYS A 71 -0.67 -12.09 -7.91
CA LYS A 71 -0.89 -12.95 -9.08
C LYS A 71 -0.39 -12.35 -10.39
N VAL A 72 -0.39 -11.03 -10.53
CA VAL A 72 0.10 -10.31 -11.72
C VAL A 72 1.63 -10.26 -11.68
N MET A 73 2.20 -9.91 -10.53
CA MET A 73 3.66 -9.94 -10.33
C MET A 73 4.23 -11.35 -10.54
N ALA A 74 3.56 -12.41 -10.05
CA ALA A 74 3.95 -13.80 -10.28
C ALA A 74 3.89 -14.21 -11.77
N VAL A 75 3.03 -13.59 -12.59
CA VAL A 75 3.03 -13.83 -14.05
C VAL A 75 4.22 -13.15 -14.72
N ALA A 76 4.64 -11.98 -14.22
CA ALA A 76 5.83 -11.31 -14.73
C ALA A 76 7.11 -12.13 -14.48
N LEU A 77 7.18 -12.83 -13.33
CA LEU A 77 8.30 -13.67 -12.91
C LEU A 77 8.38 -15.02 -13.63
N GLY A 78 7.25 -15.56 -14.10
CA GLY A 78 7.11 -16.96 -14.47
C GLY A 78 6.56 -17.78 -13.31
N ARG A 79 5.52 -18.58 -13.57
CA ARG A 79 4.87 -19.41 -12.54
C ARG A 79 5.49 -20.79 -12.42
N PHE A 80 6.24 -21.20 -13.43
CA PHE A 80 6.82 -22.52 -13.58
C PHE A 80 8.26 -22.37 -14.04
N ILE A 81 9.08 -23.37 -13.75
CA ILE A 81 10.51 -23.43 -14.12
C ILE A 81 10.69 -23.23 -15.63
N ASP A 82 9.75 -23.70 -16.46
CA ASP A 82 9.82 -23.57 -17.93
C ASP A 82 9.48 -22.16 -18.45
N GLU A 83 8.83 -21.33 -17.63
CA GLU A 83 8.46 -19.94 -17.96
C GLU A 83 9.39 -18.92 -17.31
N ASP A 84 10.44 -19.38 -16.62
CA ASP A 84 11.40 -18.54 -15.93
C ASP A 84 12.18 -17.70 -16.96
N HIS A 85 12.09 -16.38 -16.83
CA HIS A 85 12.89 -15.47 -17.63
C HIS A 85 14.38 -15.54 -17.27
N ARG A 86 14.68 -15.88 -16.01
CA ARG A 86 16.02 -16.07 -15.44
C ARG A 86 16.02 -17.21 -14.43
N GLU A 87 17.20 -17.76 -14.15
CA GLU A 87 17.32 -18.93 -13.29
C GLU A 87 16.76 -18.69 -11.88
N ASN A 88 15.95 -19.64 -11.39
CA ASN A 88 15.35 -19.64 -10.06
C ASN A 88 14.31 -18.54 -9.77
N LEU A 89 13.76 -17.88 -10.79
CA LEU A 89 12.75 -16.81 -10.59
C LEU A 89 11.41 -17.35 -10.05
N HIS A 90 11.04 -18.58 -10.40
CA HIS A 90 9.87 -19.26 -9.83
C HIS A 90 9.88 -19.26 -8.29
N LYS A 91 11.05 -19.34 -7.63
CA LYS A 91 11.17 -19.33 -6.16
C LYS A 91 10.74 -17.99 -5.56
N VAL A 92 10.98 -16.89 -6.26
CA VAL A 92 10.50 -15.54 -5.87
C VAL A 92 8.97 -15.52 -5.95
N SER A 93 8.40 -16.10 -7.02
CA SER A 93 6.95 -16.11 -7.23
C SER A 93 6.19 -16.88 -6.14
N GLU A 94 6.74 -17.99 -5.63
CA GLU A 94 6.13 -18.81 -4.58
C GLU A 94 6.01 -18.07 -3.24
N ARG A 95 6.90 -17.11 -3.00
CA ARG A 95 6.99 -16.29 -1.79
C ARG A 95 6.07 -15.06 -1.83
N LEU A 96 5.53 -14.68 -2.99
CA LEU A 96 4.58 -13.57 -3.11
C LEU A 96 3.20 -13.91 -2.53
N ARG A 97 3.07 -13.89 -1.20
CA ARG A 97 1.81 -14.18 -0.48
C ARG A 97 1.48 -13.08 0.50
N GLY A 98 0.21 -12.68 0.59
CA GLY A 98 -0.20 -11.62 1.52
C GLY A 98 0.13 -10.21 0.99
N GLN A 99 0.36 -9.27 1.90
CA GLN A 99 0.70 -7.87 1.58
C GLN A 99 2.20 -7.73 1.28
N CYS A 100 2.60 -8.20 0.10
CA CYS A 100 3.99 -8.24 -0.33
C CYS A 100 4.22 -7.49 -1.64
N GLY A 101 5.46 -7.06 -1.86
CA GLY A 101 5.91 -6.42 -3.09
C GLY A 101 7.32 -6.86 -3.48
N LEU A 102 7.77 -6.33 -4.63
CA LEU A 102 9.11 -6.54 -5.16
C LEU A 102 9.92 -5.25 -5.06
N PHE A 103 11.14 -5.35 -4.54
CA PHE A 103 12.08 -4.25 -4.44
C PHE A 103 13.33 -4.57 -5.23
N PHE A 104 13.58 -3.79 -6.28
CA PHE A 104 14.71 -3.94 -7.20
C PHE A 104 15.77 -2.92 -6.86
N THR A 105 17.02 -3.36 -6.70
CA THR A 105 18.12 -2.46 -6.33
C THR A 105 19.47 -3.01 -6.77
N ASN A 106 20.43 -2.11 -7.00
CA ASN A 106 21.85 -2.44 -7.17
C ASN A 106 22.67 -2.18 -5.89
N ALA A 107 22.02 -1.75 -4.81
CA ALA A 107 22.67 -1.51 -3.53
C ALA A 107 23.13 -2.81 -2.86
N PRO A 108 24.18 -2.76 -2.01
CA PRO A 108 24.62 -3.93 -1.25
C PRO A 108 23.55 -4.37 -0.27
N LYS A 109 23.42 -5.70 -0.11
CA LYS A 109 22.42 -6.35 0.74
C LYS A 109 22.42 -5.80 2.16
N ASP A 110 23.59 -5.63 2.77
CA ASP A 110 23.70 -5.23 4.18
C ASP A 110 23.15 -3.82 4.42
N LYS A 111 23.38 -2.90 3.48
CA LYS A 111 22.84 -1.53 3.52
C LYS A 111 21.31 -1.56 3.48
N VAL A 112 20.74 -2.38 2.60
CA VAL A 112 19.29 -2.55 2.47
C VAL A 112 18.71 -3.08 3.79
N LEU A 113 19.26 -4.18 4.31
CA LEU A 113 18.73 -4.80 5.53
C LEU A 113 18.84 -3.90 6.75
N GLN A 114 19.94 -3.17 6.88
CA GLN A 114 20.12 -2.22 7.97
C GLN A 114 19.07 -1.11 7.90
N TRP A 115 18.93 -0.45 6.75
CA TRP A 115 18.03 0.68 6.59
C TRP A 115 16.57 0.27 6.84
N PHE A 116 16.10 -0.84 6.27
CA PHE A 116 14.73 -1.33 6.47
C PHE A 116 14.50 -1.93 7.87
N GLY A 117 15.56 -2.37 8.55
CA GLY A 117 15.49 -2.81 9.94
C GLY A 117 15.26 -1.65 10.92
N GLU A 118 15.88 -0.50 10.63
CA GLU A 118 15.78 0.73 11.44
C GLU A 118 14.54 1.56 11.10
N TYR A 119 14.08 1.55 9.83
CA TYR A 119 12.96 2.36 9.39
C TYR A 119 11.62 1.84 9.93
N GLN A 120 10.97 2.68 10.72
CA GLN A 120 9.60 2.48 11.20
C GLN A 120 8.91 3.83 11.38
N ASP A 121 7.60 3.86 11.15
CA ASP A 121 6.83 5.08 11.37
C ASP A 121 5.49 4.80 12.05
N ALA A 122 5.09 5.68 12.96
CA ALA A 122 3.86 5.54 13.72
C ALA A 122 2.65 6.08 12.92
N ASP A 123 1.58 5.31 12.92
CA ASP A 123 0.34 5.58 12.21
C ASP A 123 -0.91 5.25 13.06
N TYR A 124 -2.05 5.74 12.60
CA TYR A 124 -3.34 5.49 13.22
C TYR A 124 -3.82 4.07 12.95
N ALA A 125 -4.22 3.38 14.02
CA ALA A 125 -4.81 2.06 13.93
C ALA A 125 -6.14 2.11 13.16
N ARG A 126 -6.45 1.01 12.46
CA ARG A 126 -7.70 0.82 11.71
C ARG A 126 -8.60 -0.18 12.44
N ALA A 127 -9.85 -0.25 12.01
CA ALA A 127 -10.75 -1.32 12.42
C ALA A 127 -10.08 -2.69 12.19
N GLY A 128 -10.22 -3.61 13.15
CA GLY A 128 -9.58 -4.93 13.11
C GLY A 128 -8.17 -4.98 13.70
N PHE A 129 -7.53 -3.83 13.97
CA PHE A 129 -6.22 -3.80 14.64
C PHE A 129 -6.36 -4.08 16.14
N ARG A 130 -5.39 -4.78 16.74
CA ARG A 130 -5.37 -5.03 18.18
C ARG A 130 -4.76 -3.83 18.89
N ALA A 131 -5.49 -3.24 19.83
CA ALA A 131 -5.03 -2.08 20.57
C ALA A 131 -3.77 -2.42 21.38
N THR A 132 -2.75 -1.56 21.27
CA THR A 132 -1.45 -1.72 21.96
C THR A 132 -1.46 -1.13 23.37
N GLN A 133 -2.43 -0.30 23.69
CA GLN A 133 -2.58 0.34 24.99
C GLN A 133 -4.05 0.63 25.27
N ARG A 134 -4.38 0.77 26.56
CA ARG A 134 -5.70 1.21 27.02
C ARG A 134 -5.86 2.72 26.82
N VAL A 135 -7.01 3.15 26.31
CA VAL A 135 -7.37 4.58 26.18
C VAL A 135 -8.67 4.85 26.92
N LEU A 136 -8.56 5.64 27.99
CA LEU A 136 -9.67 6.14 28.80
C LEU A 136 -9.74 7.66 28.64
N LEU A 137 -10.94 8.17 28.42
CA LEU A 137 -11.22 9.60 28.42
C LEU A 137 -11.97 9.96 29.70
N ASP A 138 -11.41 10.90 30.45
CA ASP A 138 -12.04 11.40 31.68
C ASP A 138 -13.19 12.36 31.35
N GLN A 139 -14.17 12.41 32.23
CA GLN A 139 -15.26 13.37 32.18
C GLN A 139 -14.70 14.80 32.22
N GLY A 140 -15.19 15.66 31.32
CA GLY A 140 -14.77 17.06 31.29
C GLY A 140 -14.78 17.69 29.90
N PRO A 141 -14.36 18.95 29.79
CA PRO A 141 -14.23 19.63 28.50
C PRO A 141 -13.11 19.00 27.65
N LEU A 142 -13.41 18.80 26.36
CA LEU A 142 -12.49 18.33 25.32
C LEU A 142 -12.21 19.49 24.34
N PRO A 143 -11.35 20.44 24.72
CA PRO A 143 -11.08 21.65 23.92
C PRO A 143 -10.38 21.36 22.59
N GLN A 144 -9.79 20.18 22.42
CA GLN A 144 -9.15 19.76 21.17
C GLN A 144 -10.15 19.58 20.02
N PHE A 145 -11.45 19.43 20.31
CA PHE A 145 -12.47 19.23 19.31
C PHE A 145 -13.23 20.52 18.98
N GLN A 146 -13.43 20.75 17.69
CA GLN A 146 -14.30 21.82 17.21
C GLN A 146 -15.76 21.51 17.54
N HIS A 147 -16.56 22.54 17.86
CA HIS A 147 -17.98 22.40 18.20
C HIS A 147 -18.80 21.72 17.08
N SER A 148 -18.39 21.86 15.81
CA SER A 148 -19.01 21.23 14.65
C SER A 148 -18.82 19.70 14.60
N LEU A 149 -17.79 19.17 15.26
CA LEU A 149 -17.51 17.73 15.33
C LEU A 149 -18.34 17.03 16.41
N GLU A 150 -18.99 17.77 17.31
CA GLU A 150 -19.76 17.21 18.42
C GLU A 150 -20.82 16.17 17.97
N PRO A 151 -21.65 16.41 16.93
CA PRO A 151 -22.61 15.42 16.48
C PRO A 151 -21.95 14.16 15.89
N HIS A 152 -20.75 14.31 15.32
CA HIS A 152 -19.97 13.20 14.79
C HIS A 152 -19.39 12.35 15.92
N LEU A 153 -18.81 12.97 16.96
CA LEU A 153 -18.30 12.28 18.15
C LEU A 153 -19.42 11.50 18.85
N ARG A 154 -20.61 12.09 18.98
CA ARG A 154 -21.79 11.41 19.52
C ARG A 154 -22.20 10.19 18.69
N ARG A 155 -22.14 10.28 17.37
CA ARG A 155 -22.41 9.15 16.45
C ARG A 155 -21.39 8.02 16.60
N LEU A 156 -20.13 8.35 16.91
CA LEU A 156 -19.08 7.37 17.19
C LEU A 156 -19.21 6.72 18.58
N GLY A 157 -20.25 7.05 19.35
CA GLY A 157 -20.53 6.45 20.65
C GLY A 157 -19.96 7.21 21.86
N LEU A 158 -19.33 8.38 21.66
CA LEU A 158 -18.88 9.21 22.77
C LEU A 158 -20.05 9.94 23.44
N PRO A 159 -20.20 9.87 24.77
CA PRO A 159 -21.23 10.60 25.49
C PRO A 159 -20.86 12.09 25.62
N THR A 160 -20.93 12.84 24.53
CA THR A 160 -20.60 14.28 24.49
C THR A 160 -21.83 15.18 24.51
N THR A 161 -21.64 16.39 25.05
CA THR A 161 -22.57 17.52 24.94
C THR A 161 -21.80 18.81 24.70
N LEU A 162 -22.47 19.83 24.16
CA LEU A 162 -21.90 21.16 24.03
C LEU A 162 -22.16 21.97 25.31
N GLN A 163 -21.12 22.40 26.02
CA GLN A 163 -21.22 23.27 27.19
C GLN A 163 -20.54 24.60 26.88
N LYS A 164 -21.32 25.69 26.83
CA LYS A 164 -20.81 27.05 26.53
C LYS A 164 -19.94 27.10 25.25
N GLY A 165 -20.30 26.33 24.23
CA GLY A 165 -19.57 26.27 22.96
C GLY A 165 -18.36 25.33 22.92
N VAL A 166 -18.04 24.66 24.02
CA VAL A 166 -16.96 23.66 24.11
C VAL A 166 -17.55 22.25 24.18
N VAL A 167 -16.99 21.30 23.43
CA VAL A 167 -17.39 19.89 23.51
C VAL A 167 -16.95 19.36 24.87
N ALA A 168 -17.87 18.77 25.64
CA ALA A 168 -17.57 18.18 26.93
C ALA A 168 -18.11 16.74 27.01
N LEU A 169 -17.32 15.84 27.59
CA LEU A 169 -17.70 14.48 27.89
C LEU A 169 -18.56 14.47 29.17
N LEU A 170 -19.71 13.80 29.11
CA LEU A 170 -20.68 13.73 30.22
C LEU A 170 -20.26 12.77 31.33
N LYS A 171 -19.49 11.74 30.99
CA LYS A 171 -18.99 10.70 31.90
C LYS A 171 -17.71 10.11 31.33
N ASP A 172 -16.90 9.51 32.19
CA ASP A 172 -15.71 8.77 31.76
C ASP A 172 -16.10 7.72 30.70
N HIS A 173 -15.28 7.62 29.65
CA HIS A 173 -15.52 6.72 28.55
C HIS A 173 -14.25 5.98 28.16
N GLU A 174 -14.29 4.65 28.27
CA GLU A 174 -13.22 3.77 27.83
C GLU A 174 -13.36 3.52 26.32
N VAL A 175 -12.42 4.07 25.55
CA VAL A 175 -12.42 3.93 24.08
C VAL A 175 -11.98 2.53 23.69
N CYS A 176 -10.89 2.01 24.28
CA CYS A 176 -10.41 0.66 24.00
C CYS A 176 -9.53 0.12 25.14
N LYS A 177 -9.46 -1.21 25.24
CA LYS A 177 -8.59 -1.95 26.14
C LYS A 177 -7.39 -2.52 25.38
N GLU A 178 -6.26 -2.63 26.06
CA GLU A 178 -5.08 -3.28 25.53
C GLU A 178 -5.40 -4.73 25.11
N GLY A 179 -4.96 -5.13 23.92
CA GLY A 179 -5.19 -6.45 23.33
C GLY A 179 -6.53 -6.65 22.62
N GLU A 180 -7.50 -5.74 22.80
CA GLU A 180 -8.81 -5.82 22.16
C GLU A 180 -8.75 -5.44 20.66
N VAL A 181 -9.57 -6.09 19.84
CA VAL A 181 -9.72 -5.77 18.41
C VAL A 181 -10.57 -4.51 18.26
N LEU A 182 -10.00 -3.47 17.65
CA LEU A 182 -10.65 -2.18 17.48
C LEU A 182 -11.85 -2.24 16.53
N LYS A 183 -12.97 -1.68 16.97
CA LYS A 183 -14.14 -1.41 16.13
C LYS A 183 -13.90 -0.16 15.25
N PRO A 184 -14.64 0.01 14.14
CA PRO A 184 -14.52 1.20 13.29
C PRO A 184 -14.72 2.53 14.02
N GLU A 185 -15.65 2.56 14.98
CA GLU A 185 -15.94 3.73 15.81
C GLU A 185 -14.74 4.08 16.72
N GLN A 186 -14.18 3.09 17.41
CA GLN A 186 -13.01 3.24 18.28
C GLN A 186 -11.78 3.72 17.49
N ALA A 187 -11.51 3.11 16.33
CA ALA A 187 -10.39 3.52 15.47
C ALA A 187 -10.54 4.98 14.97
N SER A 188 -11.77 5.40 14.67
CA SER A 188 -12.07 6.77 14.27
C SER A 188 -11.86 7.76 15.43
N ILE A 189 -12.30 7.40 16.64
CA ILE A 189 -12.05 8.20 17.85
C ILE A 189 -10.54 8.33 18.10
N LEU A 190 -9.78 7.24 18.03
CA LEU A 190 -8.33 7.26 18.22
C LEU A 190 -7.62 8.16 17.21
N LYS A 191 -8.05 8.14 15.95
CA LYS A 191 -7.54 9.04 14.91
C LYS A 191 -7.85 10.50 15.23
N LEU A 192 -9.07 10.80 15.67
CA LEU A 192 -9.49 12.16 16.07
C LEU A 192 -8.72 12.67 17.29
N LEU A 193 -8.37 11.77 18.22
CA LEU A 193 -7.54 12.06 19.39
C LEU A 193 -6.05 12.19 19.07
N GLY A 194 -5.62 11.89 17.83
CA GLY A 194 -4.21 11.92 17.46
C GLY A 194 -3.38 10.75 18.02
N ILE A 195 -4.03 9.68 18.50
CA ILE A 195 -3.35 8.54 19.12
C ILE A 195 -2.96 7.52 18.04
N LYS A 196 -1.65 7.37 17.84
CA LYS A 196 -1.06 6.42 16.89
C LYS A 196 -0.72 5.12 17.61
N MET A 197 -1.32 4.00 17.17
CA MET A 197 -1.12 2.67 17.76
C MET A 197 -0.57 1.64 16.77
N ALA A 198 -0.62 1.95 15.46
CA ALA A 198 -0.10 1.09 14.42
C ALA A 198 1.30 1.54 14.02
N THR A 199 2.19 0.60 13.73
CA THR A 199 3.53 0.89 13.21
C THR A 199 3.62 0.42 11.77
N PHE A 200 3.94 1.34 10.86
CA PHE A 200 4.33 1.03 9.49
C PHE A 200 5.75 0.45 9.52
N LYS A 201 5.91 -0.74 8.94
CA LYS A 201 7.21 -1.41 8.83
C LYS A 201 7.27 -2.23 7.54
N ILE A 202 8.41 -2.16 6.87
CA ILE A 202 8.72 -3.00 5.70
C ILE A 202 9.73 -4.04 6.16
N THR A 203 9.48 -5.31 5.87
CA THR A 203 10.39 -6.42 6.21
C THR A 203 10.83 -7.13 4.94
N MET A 204 12.14 -7.30 4.77
CA MET A 204 12.71 -8.06 3.65
C MET A 204 12.66 -9.55 3.98
N GLU A 205 11.94 -10.35 3.18
CA GLU A 205 11.72 -11.78 3.44
C GLU A 205 12.64 -12.67 2.61
N PHE A 206 12.88 -12.28 1.35
CA PHE A 206 13.62 -13.10 0.40
C PHE A 206 14.49 -12.23 -0.50
N LEU A 207 15.66 -12.74 -0.88
CA LEU A 207 16.57 -12.12 -1.83
C LEU A 207 16.85 -13.08 -2.99
N TRP A 208 16.77 -12.56 -4.20
CA TRP A 208 17.26 -13.18 -5.42
C TRP A 208 18.33 -12.28 -6.04
N ASN A 209 19.43 -12.86 -6.50
CA ASN A 209 20.48 -12.17 -7.25
C ASN A 209 20.48 -12.64 -8.71
N ALA A 210 20.99 -11.79 -9.61
CA ALA A 210 21.12 -12.06 -11.05
C ALA A 210 21.90 -13.35 -11.36
N ASP A 211 22.84 -13.75 -10.49
CA ASP A 211 23.60 -15.01 -10.60
C ASP A 211 22.75 -16.27 -10.32
N GLY A 212 21.44 -16.13 -10.10
CA GLY A 212 20.51 -17.22 -9.77
C GLY A 212 20.56 -17.66 -8.31
N SER A 213 21.39 -17.02 -7.47
CA SER A 213 21.45 -17.30 -6.03
C SER A 213 20.23 -16.74 -5.31
N CYS A 214 19.72 -17.52 -4.37
CA CYS A 214 18.51 -17.24 -3.62
C CYS A 214 18.77 -17.38 -2.13
N GLU A 215 18.35 -16.40 -1.34
CA GLU A 215 18.52 -16.40 0.11
C GLU A 215 17.22 -16.05 0.81
N VAL A 216 16.85 -16.86 1.81
CA VAL A 216 15.73 -16.55 2.70
C VAL A 216 16.26 -15.70 3.85
N LEU A 217 15.73 -14.49 4.01
CA LEU A 217 16.16 -13.53 5.02
C LEU A 217 15.31 -13.60 6.28
N CYS A 218 14.01 -13.88 6.11
CA CYS A 218 13.07 -14.05 7.19
C CYS A 218 12.00 -15.08 6.78
N GLU A 219 11.54 -15.91 7.71
CA GLU A 219 10.35 -16.73 7.47
C GLU A 219 9.13 -15.81 7.44
N SER A 220 8.38 -15.84 6.33
CA SER A 220 7.23 -14.96 6.12
C SER A 220 6.27 -15.00 7.31
N THR A 221 6.09 -13.87 8.00
CA THR A 221 5.16 -13.72 9.14
C THR A 221 3.68 -13.72 8.74
N ASN A 222 3.37 -14.03 7.48
CA ASN A 222 2.01 -14.05 6.97
C ASN A 222 1.21 -15.25 7.49
N GLU A 223 0.53 -15.06 8.62
CA GLU A 223 -0.44 -16.01 9.20
C GLU A 223 -1.63 -16.33 8.26
N PHE A 224 -1.82 -15.55 7.19
CA PHE A 224 -2.89 -15.73 6.20
C PHE A 224 -2.67 -16.94 5.24
N GLY A 225 -1.54 -17.64 5.32
CA GLY A 225 -1.12 -18.66 4.36
C GLY A 225 -1.37 -20.13 4.71
N LYS A 226 -1.98 -20.48 5.86
CA LYS A 226 -2.10 -21.89 6.31
C LYS A 226 -3.09 -22.78 5.53
N LYS A 227 -3.66 -22.35 4.41
CA LYS A 227 -4.46 -23.23 3.53
C LYS A 227 -3.64 -23.67 2.33
N ASN A 228 -2.87 -24.74 2.50
CA ASN A 228 -2.39 -25.57 1.40
C ASN A 228 -3.58 -26.13 0.62
N ARG A 229 -4.02 -25.44 -0.45
CA ARG A 229 -4.77 -26.10 -1.51
C ARG A 229 -3.76 -26.94 -2.30
N SER A 230 -3.66 -28.21 -1.92
CA SER A 230 -2.95 -29.25 -2.66
C SER A 230 -3.26 -29.13 -4.16
N LEU A 231 -2.28 -28.75 -4.96
CA LEU A 231 -2.27 -28.92 -6.41
C LEU A 231 -2.19 -30.43 -6.72
N ARG A 232 -3.32 -31.12 -6.67
CA ARG A 232 -3.49 -32.42 -7.34
C ARG A 232 -4.11 -32.17 -8.70
N GLY A 233 -3.35 -32.52 -9.73
CA GLY A 233 -3.62 -32.22 -11.13
C GLY A 233 -5.03 -32.58 -11.60
N ARG A 234 -5.66 -31.65 -12.31
CA ARG A 234 -6.80 -31.94 -13.17
C ARG A 234 -6.32 -32.10 -14.61
N LYS A 235 -6.37 -33.35 -15.04
CA LYS A 235 -6.15 -33.85 -16.40
C LYS A 235 -6.97 -33.02 -17.41
N ARG A 236 -6.35 -32.63 -18.53
CA ARG A 236 -7.00 -32.01 -19.69
C ARG A 236 -8.21 -32.86 -20.13
N GLN A 237 -9.40 -32.26 -20.14
CA GLN A 237 -10.49 -32.68 -21.00
C GLN A 237 -11.10 -31.46 -21.69
N LYS A 238 -11.37 -31.65 -22.97
CA LYS A 238 -11.66 -30.64 -23.99
C LYS A 238 -13.16 -30.33 -24.02
N LEU A 239 -13.47 -29.06 -24.31
CA LEU A 239 -14.67 -28.49 -24.95
C LEU A 239 -15.96 -28.31 -24.10
N GLY A 240 -16.41 -27.05 -24.08
CA GLY A 240 -17.72 -26.58 -23.61
C GLY A 240 -17.69 -25.06 -23.46
N HIS A 241 -18.08 -24.34 -24.51
CA HIS A 241 -18.34 -22.91 -24.49
C HIS A 241 -19.60 -22.66 -23.65
N ASP A 242 -19.46 -21.95 -22.53
CA ASP A 242 -20.53 -21.19 -21.92
C ASP A 242 -19.93 -20.04 -21.10
N ASP A 243 -20.36 -18.84 -21.49
CA ASP A 243 -20.08 -17.55 -20.87
C ASP A 243 -21.02 -17.38 -19.67
N SER A 244 -20.52 -17.62 -18.47
CA SER A 244 -21.16 -17.20 -17.23
C SER A 244 -20.12 -16.66 -16.27
N GLY A 245 -20.11 -15.33 -16.13
CA GLY A 245 -19.28 -14.61 -15.18
C GLY A 245 -19.66 -14.94 -13.75
N ASP A 246 -18.73 -15.55 -13.03
CA ASP A 246 -18.77 -15.65 -11.57
C ASP A 246 -18.14 -14.39 -10.97
N ASP A 247 -18.99 -13.60 -10.30
CA ASP A 247 -18.62 -12.51 -9.41
C ASP A 247 -17.99 -13.10 -8.13
N ASP A 248 -16.66 -13.31 -8.14
CA ASP A 248 -15.89 -13.48 -6.91
C ASP A 248 -15.73 -12.11 -6.24
N ASN A 249 -16.68 -11.83 -5.36
CA ASN A 249 -16.73 -10.68 -4.46
C ASN A 249 -15.71 -10.86 -3.33
N ASP A 250 -14.43 -10.66 -3.64
CA ASP A 250 -13.38 -10.41 -2.64
C ASP A 250 -13.22 -8.90 -2.44
N GLU A 251 -13.32 -8.50 -1.17
CA GLU A 251 -13.43 -7.15 -0.63
C GLU A 251 -12.55 -6.09 -1.33
N GLU A 252 -13.18 -4.93 -1.60
CA GLU A 252 -12.55 -3.73 -2.13
C GLU A 252 -11.41 -3.23 -1.21
N GLY A 253 -10.19 -3.66 -1.51
CA GLY A 253 -9.01 -2.88 -1.20
C GLY A 253 -9.05 -1.62 -2.05
N SER A 254 -9.07 -0.45 -1.41
CA SER A 254 -9.05 0.86 -2.05
C SER A 254 -7.94 0.95 -3.11
N ASP A 255 -8.34 0.85 -4.38
CA ASP A 255 -7.53 1.00 -5.59
C ASP A 255 -7.32 2.50 -5.88
N ASP A 256 -6.65 3.20 -4.95
CA ASP A 256 -6.12 4.56 -5.17
C ASP A 256 -4.58 4.50 -5.20
N GLY A 257 -4.07 3.58 -6.03
CA GLY A 257 -2.67 3.43 -6.37
C GLY A 257 -2.38 4.03 -7.75
N ASP A 258 -1.33 4.84 -7.80
CA ASP A 258 -0.68 5.37 -9.00
C ASP A 258 -1.31 6.62 -9.61
N GLU A 259 -0.99 7.76 -8.99
CA GLU A 259 -0.59 8.95 -9.74
C GLU A 259 0.95 8.93 -9.80
N ASP A 260 1.48 8.40 -10.91
CA ASP A 260 2.88 8.62 -11.30
C ASP A 260 2.86 9.73 -12.36
N LEU A 261 3.23 10.93 -11.92
CA LEU A 261 3.58 12.05 -12.79
C LEU A 261 5.11 12.12 -12.91
N ASP A 262 5.52 12.46 -14.13
CA ASP A 262 6.82 12.99 -14.55
C ASP A 262 7.91 11.98 -14.95
N SER A 263 7.87 11.66 -16.24
CA SER A 263 9.07 11.64 -17.09
C SER A 263 8.94 12.79 -18.10
N ALA A 264 9.61 13.90 -17.84
CA ALA A 264 9.98 14.88 -18.86
C ALA A 264 11.46 15.17 -18.67
N GLY A 265 12.25 14.71 -19.65
CA GLY A 265 13.68 14.88 -19.69
C GLY A 265 14.08 16.33 -19.95
N GLU A 266 15.31 16.60 -19.52
CA GLU A 266 16.10 17.79 -19.78
C GLU A 266 16.28 18.01 -21.29
N GLU A 267 16.00 19.23 -21.78
CA GLU A 267 16.71 19.80 -22.91
C GLU A 267 17.51 20.98 -22.39
N SER A 268 18.84 20.78 -22.33
CA SER A 268 19.84 21.83 -22.26
C SER A 268 19.94 22.50 -23.63
N ASP A 269 19.82 23.83 -23.68
CA ASP A 269 20.51 24.61 -24.70
C ASP A 269 21.24 25.76 -24.01
N ASP A 270 22.55 25.75 -24.21
CA ASP A 270 23.55 26.64 -23.66
C ASP A 270 24.00 27.53 -24.84
N SER A 271 23.64 28.81 -24.79
CA SER A 271 24.28 29.81 -25.65
C SER A 271 24.59 31.06 -24.83
N HIS A 272 25.80 31.04 -24.28
CA HIS A 272 26.61 32.21 -24.00
C HIS A 272 26.75 33.08 -25.26
N ASP A 273 26.37 34.36 -25.20
CA ASP A 273 27.19 35.42 -25.82
C ASP A 273 27.07 36.78 -25.11
N SER A 274 28.25 37.38 -25.02
CA SER A 274 28.69 38.74 -24.69
C SER A 274 27.79 39.78 -23.99
N LEU A 275 28.29 40.18 -22.83
CA LEU A 275 28.47 41.56 -22.34
C LEU A 275 28.29 42.67 -23.40
N ASP A 276 27.45 43.67 -23.08
CA ASP A 276 27.87 45.06 -23.17
C ASP A 276 27.07 45.95 -22.21
N ALA A 277 27.83 46.70 -21.42
CA ALA A 277 27.35 47.73 -20.52
C ALA A 277 27.33 49.05 -21.29
N GLU A 278 26.16 49.67 -21.45
CA GLU A 278 26.10 51.10 -21.72
C GLU A 278 25.10 51.81 -20.82
N ASN A 279 25.66 52.84 -20.21
CA ASN A 279 25.10 53.83 -19.32
C ASN A 279 24.65 55.00 -20.19
N VAL A 280 23.35 55.34 -20.25
CA VAL A 280 22.89 56.67 -20.70
C VAL A 280 21.68 57.14 -19.91
N VAL A 281 21.77 58.40 -19.54
CA VAL A 281 20.98 59.27 -18.66
C VAL A 281 19.67 59.79 -19.32
N ALA A 282 18.77 60.32 -18.48
CA ALA A 282 17.62 61.23 -18.74
C ALA A 282 16.30 60.53 -19.15
N HIS A 283 15.13 60.87 -18.61
CA HIS A 283 14.61 62.10 -18.01
C HIS A 283 13.60 61.80 -16.89
#